data_AF-A0A8J2TB79-F1
#
_entry.id   AF-A0A8J2TB79-F1
#
_cell.length_a   1.000
_cell.length_b   1.000
_cell.length_c   1.000
_cell.angle_alpha   90.00
_cell.angle_beta   90.00
_cell.angle_gamma   90.00
#
_symmetry.space_group_name_H-M   'P 1'
#
loop_
_entity.id
_entity.type
_entity.pdbx_description
1 polymer ?
#
loop_
_entity_poly.entity_id
_entity_poly.type
_entity_poly.pdbx_seq_one_letter_code
_entity_poly.pdbx_strand_id
1 'polypeptide(L)'
;MSQLIDVYNSINTAEKQTRNGDLPEALKQYKHALALLANLKCQGTSSEIVHALELLRQDIDSRIKELENLQERRNPMTPKNGAVRNSSVSLAKTRSWDNSRNMGSGLGSSSDPLLISILGKLQSNLINSISEQCKEDPQVLKELDGRIAQQFSQFRKELALYEQKKSKDYNARLEQAIAENKKLSNQILKLRGRWDSLVESAKQRRSRQHED
;
A
#
# COMPACT_ATOMS: atom_id res chain seq x y z
N MET A 1 18.16 -5.09 30.61
CA MET A 1 18.70 -5.48 29.28
C MET A 1 18.15 -6.80 28.75
N SER A 2 17.99 -7.87 29.56
CA SER A 2 17.38 -9.14 29.10
C SER A 2 16.00 -8.96 28.44
N GLN A 3 15.12 -8.17 29.06
CA GLN A 3 13.74 -7.96 28.57
C GLN A 3 13.67 -7.25 27.21
N LEU A 4 14.63 -6.40 26.88
CA LEU A 4 14.68 -5.73 25.57
C LEU A 4 15.17 -6.70 24.48
N ILE A 5 16.11 -7.58 24.83
CA ILE A 5 16.56 -8.66 23.94
C ILE A 5 15.39 -9.60 23.63
N ASP A 6 14.55 -9.91 24.62
CA ASP A 6 13.36 -10.74 24.45
C ASP A 6 12.30 -10.09 23.54
N VAL A 7 12.18 -8.75 23.60
CA VAL A 7 11.35 -7.97 22.67
C VAL A 7 11.89 -8.08 21.24
N TYR A 8 13.19 -7.85 21.01
CA TYR A 8 13.79 -7.96 19.68
C TYR A 8 13.74 -9.38 19.11
N ASN A 9 13.89 -10.40 19.95
CA ASN A 9 13.70 -11.79 19.55
C ASN A 9 12.27 -12.05 19.10
N SER A 10 11.28 -11.55 19.85
CA SER A 10 9.85 -11.67 19.49
C SER A 10 9.54 -10.96 18.15
N ILE A 11 10.12 -9.79 17.90
CA ILE A 11 9.99 -9.05 16.64
C ILE A 11 10.62 -9.84 15.47
N ASN A 12 11.83 -10.36 15.66
CA ASN A 12 12.52 -11.13 14.62
C ASN A 12 11.77 -12.43 14.26
N THR A 13 11.20 -13.10 15.27
CA THR A 13 10.30 -14.25 15.05
C THR A 13 9.04 -13.85 14.29
N ALA A 14 8.41 -12.72 14.64
CA ALA A 14 7.24 -12.19 13.97
C ALA A 14 7.52 -11.80 12.50
N GLU A 15 8.67 -11.21 12.20
CA GLU A 15 9.10 -10.90 10.84
C GLU A 15 9.29 -12.17 10.00
N LYS A 16 9.92 -13.19 10.58
CA LYS A 16 10.11 -14.48 9.91
C LYS A 16 8.77 -15.14 9.57
N GLN A 17 7.81 -15.09 10.49
CA GLN A 17 6.45 -15.62 10.27
C GLN A 17 5.68 -14.80 9.22
N THR A 18 5.86 -13.47 9.22
CA THR A 18 5.30 -12.58 8.19
C THR A 18 5.84 -12.94 6.80
N ARG A 19 7.16 -13.19 6.67
CA ARG A 19 7.79 -13.63 5.42
C ARG A 19 7.30 -14.99 4.96
N ASN A 20 6.99 -15.88 5.90
CA ASN A 20 6.45 -17.22 5.62
C ASN A 20 4.94 -17.21 5.31
N GLY A 21 4.26 -16.07 5.40
CA GLY A 21 2.82 -15.94 5.11
C GLY A 21 1.89 -16.41 6.25
N ASP A 22 2.45 -16.68 7.43
CA ASP A 22 1.73 -17.04 8.64
C ASP A 22 1.39 -15.79 9.46
N LEU A 23 0.40 -15.05 8.94
CA LEU A 23 -0.10 -13.80 9.53
C LEU A 23 -0.67 -13.96 10.96
N PRO A 24 -1.44 -15.00 11.32
CA PRO A 24 -2.01 -15.10 12.66
C PRO A 24 -0.93 -15.33 13.73
N GLU A 25 0.09 -16.15 13.46
CA GLU A 25 1.17 -16.36 14.42
C GLU A 25 2.07 -15.12 14.50
N ALA A 26 2.33 -14.43 13.37
CA ALA A 26 3.06 -13.16 13.37
C ALA A 26 2.36 -12.09 14.25
N LEU A 27 1.03 -11.98 14.15
CA LEU A 27 0.24 -11.06 14.98
C LEU A 27 0.33 -11.37 16.47
N LYS A 28 0.32 -12.66 16.83
CA LYS A 28 0.49 -13.10 18.23
C LYS A 28 1.86 -12.72 18.77
N GLN A 29 2.91 -12.86 17.96
CA GLN A 29 4.28 -12.48 18.35
C GLN A 29 4.46 -10.95 18.47
N TYR A 30 3.86 -10.15 17.59
CA TYR A 30 3.85 -8.68 17.73
C TYR A 30 3.07 -8.22 18.97
N LYS A 31 1.90 -8.83 19.26
CA LYS A 31 1.12 -8.56 20.49
C LYS A 31 1.90 -8.94 21.76
N HIS A 32 2.65 -10.04 21.71
CA HIS A 32 3.55 -10.46 22.78
C HIS A 32 4.70 -9.46 23.01
N ALA A 33 5.34 -8.98 21.93
CA ALA A 33 6.39 -7.96 22.00
C ALA A 33 5.87 -6.65 22.64
N LEU A 34 4.64 -6.25 22.31
CA LEU A 34 3.98 -5.08 22.91
C LEU A 34 3.71 -5.25 24.41
N ALA A 35 3.25 -6.43 24.83
CA ALA A 35 3.04 -6.74 26.24
C ALA A 35 4.36 -6.72 27.04
N LEU A 36 5.45 -7.21 26.45
CA LEU A 36 6.79 -7.13 27.04
C LEU A 36 7.27 -5.68 27.15
N LEU A 37 7.05 -4.87 26.10
CA LEU A 37 7.37 -3.43 26.12
C LEU A 37 6.55 -2.66 27.16
N ALA A 38 5.27 -3.02 27.38
CA ALA A 38 4.42 -2.39 28.38
C ALA A 38 4.90 -2.65 29.83
N ASN A 39 5.50 -3.82 30.07
CA ASN A 39 6.01 -4.23 31.38
C ASN A 39 7.41 -3.69 31.70
N LEU A 40 8.08 -3.01 30.76
CA LEU A 40 9.36 -2.35 31.00
C LEU A 40 9.17 -1.10 31.88
N LYS A 41 9.54 -1.22 33.16
CA LYS A 41 9.62 -0.07 34.07
C LYS A 41 10.84 0.80 33.69
N CYS A 42 10.58 1.93 33.05
CA CYS A 42 11.58 2.93 32.68
C CYS A 42 11.94 3.85 33.86
N GLN A 43 12.20 3.28 35.05
CA GLN A 43 12.63 4.08 36.21
C GLN A 43 14.14 4.33 36.11
N GLY A 44 14.53 5.61 35.97
CA GLY A 44 15.93 6.04 35.94
C GLY A 44 16.63 5.99 34.57
N THR A 45 15.90 5.78 33.47
CA THR A 45 16.47 5.80 32.10
C THR A 45 16.47 7.19 31.48
N SER A 46 17.45 7.50 30.62
CA SER A 46 17.53 8.79 29.94
C SER A 46 16.31 9.05 29.06
N SER A 47 15.96 10.33 28.88
CA SER A 47 14.78 10.73 28.11
C SER A 47 14.82 10.22 26.66
N GLU A 48 16.01 10.06 26.07
CA GLU A 48 16.13 9.52 24.71
C GLU A 48 15.76 8.04 24.64
N ILE A 49 16.11 7.25 25.66
CA ILE A 49 15.78 5.81 25.71
C ILE A 49 14.27 5.61 25.88
N VAL A 50 13.64 6.43 26.71
CA VAL A 50 12.17 6.42 26.88
C VAL A 50 11.50 6.79 25.56
N HIS A 51 12.01 7.81 24.87
CA HIS A 51 11.48 8.21 23.57
C HIS A 51 11.67 7.14 22.49
N ALA A 52 12.84 6.49 22.44
CA ALA A 52 13.11 5.41 21.49
C ALA A 52 12.21 4.18 21.73
N LEU A 53 11.91 3.85 22.99
CA LEU A 53 10.97 2.78 23.33
C LEU A 53 9.53 3.14 22.93
N GLU A 54 9.14 4.41 23.04
CA GLU A 54 7.82 4.88 22.59
C GLU A 54 7.69 4.82 21.07
N LEU A 55 8.73 5.21 20.33
CA LEU A 55 8.77 5.06 18.87
C LEU A 55 8.68 3.57 18.45
N LEU A 56 9.36 2.68 19.16
CA LEU A 56 9.29 1.24 18.89
C LEU A 56 7.88 0.67 19.13
N ARG A 57 7.16 1.16 20.15
CA ARG A 57 5.76 0.77 20.38
C ARG A 57 4.86 1.21 19.23
N GLN A 58 5.00 2.47 18.80
CA GLN A 58 4.21 3.01 17.68
C GLN A 58 4.46 2.26 16.37
N ASP A 59 5.71 1.85 16.12
CA ASP A 59 6.07 1.03 14.96
C ASP A 59 5.41 -0.35 15.01
N ILE A 60 5.48 -1.03 16.16
CA ILE A 60 4.84 -2.35 16.35
C ILE A 60 3.31 -2.25 16.22
N ASP A 61 2.68 -1.23 16.80
CA ASP A 61 1.23 -0.99 16.67
C ASP A 61 0.81 -0.76 15.22
N SER A 62 1.60 0.03 14.48
CA SER A 62 1.36 0.28 13.06
C SER A 62 1.45 -1.01 12.25
N ARG A 63 2.43 -1.86 12.58
CA ARG A 63 2.63 -3.15 11.92
C ARG A 63 1.52 -4.15 12.21
N ILE A 64 0.99 -4.18 13.44
CA ILE A 64 -0.17 -5.00 13.80
C ILE A 64 -1.39 -4.59 12.97
N LYS A 65 -1.70 -3.29 12.89
CA LYS A 65 -2.84 -2.79 12.10
C LYS A 65 -2.72 -3.15 10.62
N GLU A 66 -1.52 -3.08 10.06
CA GLU A 66 -1.27 -3.49 8.67
C GLU A 66 -1.53 -4.99 8.47
N LEU A 67 -1.04 -5.84 9.38
CA LEU A 67 -1.23 -7.29 9.32
C LEU A 67 -2.69 -7.71 9.54
N GLU A 68 -3.43 -7.03 10.42
CA GLU A 68 -4.87 -7.24 10.62
C GLU A 68 -5.66 -6.90 9.34
N ASN A 69 -5.34 -5.77 8.70
CA ASN A 69 -5.93 -5.38 7.41
C ASN A 69 -5.63 -6.39 6.29
N LEU A 70 -4.43 -6.97 6.27
CA LEU A 70 -4.05 -8.01 5.31
C LEU A 70 -4.77 -9.33 5.58
N GLN A 71 -5.01 -9.68 6.84
CA GLN A 71 -5.78 -10.85 7.22
C GLN A 71 -7.27 -10.70 6.86
N GLU A 72 -7.86 -9.53 7.09
CA GLU A 72 -9.25 -9.23 6.72
C GLU A 72 -9.47 -9.30 5.20
N ARG A 73 -8.49 -8.85 4.41
CA ARG A 73 -8.52 -9.00 2.95
C ARG A 73 -8.33 -10.45 2.48
N ARG A 74 -7.66 -11.30 3.27
CA ARG A 74 -7.44 -12.74 2.97
C ARG A 74 -8.66 -13.59 3.30
N ASN A 75 -9.50 -13.18 4.25
CA ASN A 75 -10.77 -13.82 4.60
C ASN A 75 -11.95 -12.97 4.09
N PRO A 76 -12.36 -13.05 2.81
CA PRO A 76 -13.63 -12.49 2.40
C PRO A 76 -14.74 -13.24 3.14
N MET A 77 -15.39 -12.55 4.07
CA MET A 77 -16.59 -13.00 4.77
C MET A 77 -17.58 -13.54 3.72
N THR A 78 -17.92 -14.82 3.82
CA THR A 78 -19.03 -15.41 3.08
C THR A 78 -20.32 -14.73 3.54
N PRO A 79 -21.09 -14.07 2.66
CA PRO A 79 -22.42 -13.63 3.03
C PRO A 79 -23.33 -14.86 3.09
N LYS A 80 -23.72 -15.27 4.30
CA LYS A 80 -24.83 -16.20 4.50
C LYS A 80 -26.15 -15.49 4.19
N ASN A 81 -26.96 -16.16 3.38
CA ASN A 81 -28.41 -16.03 3.17
C ASN A 81 -28.90 -15.00 2.14
N GLY A 82 -29.47 -15.54 1.06
CA GLY A 82 -30.28 -14.82 0.07
C GLY A 82 -30.28 -15.52 -1.28
N ALA A 83 -30.98 -16.66 -1.39
CA ALA A 83 -31.10 -17.41 -2.62
C ALA A 83 -31.85 -16.62 -3.71
N VAL A 84 -31.22 -16.41 -4.88
CA VAL A 84 -31.92 -16.29 -6.17
C VAL A 84 -31.09 -16.99 -7.26
N ARG A 85 -31.79 -17.82 -8.04
CA ARG A 85 -31.35 -18.76 -9.08
C ARG A 85 -30.60 -18.14 -10.26
N ASN A 86 -29.70 -18.97 -10.81
CA ASN A 86 -29.30 -19.17 -12.20
C ASN A 86 -28.77 -17.98 -13.02
N SER A 87 -27.47 -18.05 -13.32
CA SER A 87 -27.00 -18.10 -14.71
C SER A 87 -25.57 -18.65 -14.76
N SER A 88 -25.39 -19.68 -15.58
CA SER A 88 -24.11 -20.26 -15.96
C SER A 88 -23.32 -19.26 -16.80
N VAL A 89 -22.25 -18.70 -16.23
CA VAL A 89 -21.15 -18.16 -17.02
C VAL A 89 -19.84 -18.49 -16.32
N SER A 90 -19.09 -19.40 -16.94
CA SER A 90 -17.70 -19.68 -16.65
C SER A 90 -16.89 -18.39 -16.81
N LEU A 91 -16.62 -17.70 -15.70
CA LEU A 91 -15.66 -16.59 -15.69
C LEU A 91 -14.42 -17.06 -14.94
N ALA A 92 -13.55 -17.75 -15.66
CA ALA A 92 -12.16 -17.86 -15.27
C ALA A 92 -11.62 -16.43 -15.11
N LYS A 93 -11.45 -16.00 -13.86
CA LYS A 93 -10.89 -14.71 -13.48
C LYS A 93 -9.41 -14.73 -13.80
N THR A 94 -9.06 -14.50 -15.07
CA THR A 94 -7.70 -14.17 -15.47
C THR A 94 -7.35 -12.84 -14.79
N ARG A 95 -6.25 -12.87 -14.04
CA ARG A 95 -5.71 -11.73 -13.32
C ARG A 95 -5.37 -10.63 -14.33
N SER A 96 -6.00 -9.47 -14.19
CA SER A 96 -5.79 -8.28 -15.02
C SER A 96 -4.47 -7.58 -14.66
N TRP A 97 -3.34 -8.28 -14.84
CA TRP A 97 -1.99 -7.71 -14.75
C TRP A 97 -1.18 -7.96 -16.04
N ASP A 98 -1.72 -8.72 -16.99
CA ASP A 98 -1.00 -9.12 -18.22
C ASP A 98 -1.46 -8.37 -19.50
N ASN A 99 -2.45 -7.48 -19.41
CA ASN A 99 -2.88 -6.70 -20.57
C ASN A 99 -2.09 -5.38 -20.69
N SER A 100 -0.78 -5.51 -20.94
CA SER A 100 0.04 -4.41 -21.43
C SER A 100 -0.20 -4.19 -22.91
N ARG A 101 -1.30 -3.55 -23.27
CA ARG A 101 -1.49 -2.80 -24.53
C ARG A 101 -2.86 -2.13 -24.49
N ASN A 102 -2.86 -0.82 -24.72
CA ASN A 102 -4.03 0.06 -24.84
C ASN A 102 -4.45 0.85 -23.59
N MET A 103 -3.55 1.69 -23.06
CA MET A 103 -3.95 2.94 -22.43
C MET A 103 -3.79 4.06 -23.45
N GLY A 104 -4.71 4.09 -24.41
CA GLY A 104 -4.94 5.27 -25.22
C GLY A 104 -5.49 6.38 -24.33
N SER A 105 -4.75 7.47 -24.26
CA SER A 105 -5.21 8.85 -24.10
C SER A 105 -6.68 9.01 -23.68
N GLY A 106 -6.94 8.93 -22.37
CA GLY A 106 -8.20 9.29 -21.75
C GLY A 106 -7.92 10.18 -20.56
N LEU A 107 -7.75 11.48 -20.81
CA LEU A 107 -7.77 12.53 -19.79
C LEU A 107 -9.18 12.57 -19.16
N GLY A 108 -9.46 11.65 -18.25
CA GLY A 108 -10.67 11.62 -17.44
C GLY A 108 -10.29 11.74 -15.98
N SER A 109 -10.74 12.83 -15.34
CA SER A 109 -10.63 13.11 -13.90
C SER A 109 -10.76 11.83 -13.07
N SER A 110 -9.64 11.31 -12.59
CA SER A 110 -9.58 10.16 -11.70
C SER A 110 -9.85 10.62 -10.27
N SER A 111 -11.01 11.21 -10.03
CA SER A 111 -11.48 11.47 -8.67
C SER A 111 -12.02 10.16 -8.11
N ASP A 112 -11.38 9.63 -7.08
CA ASP A 112 -11.78 8.35 -6.46
C ASP A 112 -13.25 8.42 -6.00
N PRO A 113 -14.15 7.56 -6.52
CA PRO A 113 -15.56 7.53 -6.14
C PRO A 113 -15.76 7.30 -4.63
N LEU A 114 -14.83 6.62 -3.96
CA LEU A 114 -14.85 6.46 -2.51
C LEU A 114 -14.58 7.79 -1.80
N LEU A 115 -13.55 8.54 -2.22
CA LEU A 115 -13.24 9.85 -1.64
C LEU A 115 -14.36 10.86 -1.87
N ILE A 116 -14.99 10.84 -3.04
CA ILE A 116 -16.18 11.65 -3.31
C ILE A 116 -17.29 11.31 -2.32
N SER A 117 -17.54 10.02 -2.07
CA SER A 117 -18.54 9.58 -1.11
C SER A 117 -18.21 10.02 0.33
N ILE A 118 -16.95 9.90 0.75
CA ILE A 118 -16.50 10.32 2.08
C ILE A 118 -16.64 11.84 2.24
N LEU A 119 -16.20 12.62 1.26
CA LEU A 119 -16.34 14.08 1.28
C LEU A 119 -17.80 14.52 1.20
N GLY A 120 -18.65 13.78 0.50
CA GLY A 120 -20.10 13.99 0.50
C GLY A 120 -20.68 13.80 1.90
N LYS A 121 -20.36 12.68 2.54
CA LYS A 121 -20.81 12.39 3.91
C LYS A 121 -20.30 13.42 4.92
N LEU A 122 -19.05 13.84 4.81
CA LEU A 122 -18.49 14.87 5.68
C LEU A 122 -19.21 16.21 5.50
N GLN A 123 -19.43 16.62 4.26
CA GLN A 123 -20.19 17.84 3.95
C GLN A 123 -21.60 17.78 4.57
N SER A 124 -22.35 16.69 4.32
CA SER A 124 -23.69 16.51 4.89
C SER A 124 -23.69 16.47 6.41
N ASN A 125 -22.71 15.81 7.03
CA ASN A 125 -22.61 15.75 8.49
C ASN A 125 -22.33 17.13 9.10
N LEU A 126 -21.45 17.93 8.49
CA LEU A 126 -21.19 19.29 8.95
C LEU A 126 -22.43 20.19 8.82
N ILE A 127 -23.13 20.10 7.67
CA ILE A 127 -24.38 20.83 7.45
C ILE A 127 -25.41 20.45 8.53
N ASN A 128 -25.59 19.16 8.79
CA ASN A 128 -26.54 18.66 9.78
C ASN A 128 -26.17 19.11 11.20
N SER A 129 -24.90 18.99 11.61
CA SER A 129 -24.44 19.43 12.94
C SER A 129 -24.60 20.93 13.16
N ILE A 130 -24.37 21.75 12.12
CA ILE A 130 -24.55 23.20 12.22
C ILE A 130 -26.03 23.56 12.23
N SER A 131 -26.84 22.86 11.41
CA SER A 131 -28.30 23.01 11.39
C SER A 131 -28.94 22.70 12.75
N GLU A 132 -28.46 21.64 13.43
CA GLU A 132 -28.92 21.26 14.77
C GLU A 132 -28.58 22.30 15.85
N GLN A 133 -27.50 23.06 15.67
CA GLN A 133 -27.03 24.09 16.62
C GLN A 133 -27.61 25.48 16.34
N CYS A 134 -27.88 25.82 15.08
CA CYS A 134 -28.44 27.12 14.69
C CYS A 134 -29.99 27.07 14.65
N LYS A 135 -30.65 27.22 15.80
CA LYS A 135 -32.12 27.23 15.86
C LYS A 135 -32.78 28.59 15.53
N GLU A 136 -32.01 29.66 15.32
CA GLU A 136 -32.55 31.03 15.45
C GLU A 136 -32.74 31.84 14.16
N ASP A 137 -32.30 31.42 12.97
CA ASP A 137 -32.70 32.09 11.73
C ASP A 137 -32.59 31.18 10.49
N PRO A 138 -33.72 30.80 9.84
CA PRO A 138 -33.73 29.94 8.65
C PRO A 138 -32.94 30.50 7.46
N GLN A 139 -32.78 31.83 7.37
CA GLN A 139 -32.12 32.47 6.25
C GLN A 139 -30.59 32.39 6.37
N VAL A 140 -30.06 32.60 7.59
CA VAL A 140 -28.63 32.44 7.91
C VAL A 140 -28.19 30.99 7.67
N LEU A 141 -29.05 30.03 8.00
CA LEU A 141 -28.79 28.59 7.86
C LEU A 141 -28.64 28.18 6.38
N LYS A 142 -29.50 28.71 5.50
CA LYS A 142 -29.40 28.47 4.05
C LYS A 142 -28.16 29.09 3.43
N GLU A 143 -27.78 30.30 3.85
CA GLU A 143 -26.55 30.94 3.37
C GLU A 143 -25.30 30.17 3.81
N LEU A 144 -25.30 29.65 5.03
CA LEU A 144 -24.20 28.87 5.58
C LEU A 144 -24.07 27.50 4.90
N ASP A 145 -25.19 26.82 4.65
CA ASP A 145 -25.24 25.57 3.88
C ASP A 145 -24.66 25.77 2.46
N GLY A 146 -25.07 26.84 1.78
CA GLY A 146 -24.52 27.23 0.48
C GLY A 146 -23.01 27.48 0.51
N ARG A 147 -22.50 28.18 1.54
CA ARG A 147 -21.05 28.43 1.71
C ARG A 147 -20.27 27.15 1.98
N ILE A 148 -20.78 26.25 2.82
CA ILE A 148 -20.15 24.96 3.11
C ILE A 148 -20.09 24.13 1.83
N ALA A 149 -21.20 24.05 1.09
CA ALA A 149 -21.25 23.33 -0.18
C ALA A 149 -20.25 23.89 -1.20
N GLN A 150 -20.12 25.21 -1.29
CA GLN A 150 -19.15 25.86 -2.17
C GLN A 150 -17.70 25.54 -1.78
N GLN A 151 -17.36 25.60 -0.49
CA GLN A 151 -16.02 25.27 0.00
C GLN A 151 -15.67 23.80 -0.25
N PHE A 152 -16.59 22.87 0.01
CA PHE A 152 -16.39 21.45 -0.31
C PHE A 152 -16.24 21.20 -1.81
N SER A 153 -16.98 21.93 -2.65
CA SER A 153 -16.85 21.86 -4.11
C SER A 153 -15.47 22.35 -4.57
N GLN A 154 -14.98 23.45 -4.01
CA GLN A 154 -13.63 23.96 -4.29
C GLN A 154 -12.55 22.98 -3.82
N PHE A 155 -12.65 22.49 -2.60
CA PHE A 155 -11.73 21.50 -2.04
C PHE A 155 -11.68 20.22 -2.87
N ARG A 156 -12.83 19.70 -3.33
CA ARG A 156 -12.87 18.53 -4.23
C ARG A 156 -12.11 18.77 -5.53
N LYS A 157 -12.20 19.96 -6.12
CA LYS A 157 -11.45 20.31 -7.34
C LYS A 157 -9.95 20.36 -7.07
N GLU A 158 -9.53 21.00 -5.98
CA GLU A 158 -8.11 21.08 -5.58
C GLU A 158 -7.53 19.70 -5.28
N LEU A 159 -8.28 18.85 -4.58
CA LEU A 159 -7.90 17.48 -4.30
C LEU A 159 -7.72 16.66 -5.58
N ALA A 160 -8.66 16.76 -6.53
CA ALA A 160 -8.55 16.07 -7.81
C ALA A 160 -7.31 16.51 -8.61
N LEU A 161 -6.98 17.80 -8.61
CA LEU A 161 -5.76 18.32 -9.24
C LEU A 161 -4.49 17.81 -8.54
N TYR A 162 -4.50 17.76 -7.21
CA TYR A 162 -3.39 17.21 -6.43
C TYR A 162 -3.16 15.72 -6.72
N GLU A 163 -4.22 14.91 -6.73
CA GLU A 163 -4.16 13.49 -7.05
C GLU A 163 -3.68 13.25 -8.48
N GLN A 164 -4.19 14.03 -9.44
CA GLN A 164 -3.75 13.97 -10.83
C GLN A 164 -2.25 14.29 -10.96
N LYS A 165 -1.78 15.36 -10.30
CA LYS A 165 -0.35 15.73 -10.30
C LYS A 165 0.50 14.61 -9.70
N LYS A 166 0.09 14.08 -8.55
CA LYS A 166 0.80 12.99 -7.86
C LYS A 166 0.86 11.72 -8.71
N SER A 167 -0.25 11.35 -9.35
CA SER A 167 -0.34 10.22 -10.27
C SER A 167 0.61 10.40 -11.46
N LYS A 168 0.65 11.61 -12.05
CA LYS A 168 1.57 11.95 -13.13
C LYS A 168 3.04 11.80 -12.71
N ASP A 169 3.40 12.26 -11.52
CA ASP A 169 4.77 12.13 -10.99
C ASP A 169 5.17 10.66 -10.79
N TYR A 170 4.27 9.82 -10.27
CA TYR A 170 4.53 8.39 -10.14
C TYR A 170 4.66 7.69 -11.49
N ASN A 171 3.80 8.03 -12.46
CA ASN A 171 3.89 7.48 -13.81
C ASN A 171 5.22 7.87 -14.47
N ALA A 172 5.68 9.12 -14.31
CA ALA A 172 6.97 9.54 -14.83
C ALA A 172 8.14 8.73 -14.22
N ARG A 173 8.11 8.49 -12.90
CA ARG A 173 9.13 7.65 -12.23
C ARG A 173 9.07 6.20 -12.69
N LEU A 174 7.87 5.66 -12.90
CA LEU A 174 7.69 4.31 -13.41
C LEU A 174 8.23 4.17 -14.84
N GLU A 175 7.92 5.11 -15.72
CA GLU A 175 8.43 5.14 -17.09
C GLU A 175 9.95 5.24 -17.13
N GLN A 176 10.55 6.08 -16.28
CA GLN A 176 12.00 6.16 -16.13
C GLN A 176 12.59 4.80 -15.71
N ALA A 177 12.02 4.16 -14.70
CA ALA A 177 12.49 2.85 -14.23
C ALA A 177 12.37 1.77 -15.31
N ILE A 178 11.28 1.77 -16.10
CA ILE A 178 11.09 0.85 -17.23
C ILE A 178 12.15 1.10 -18.31
N ALA A 179 12.43 2.36 -18.63
CA ALA A 179 13.44 2.72 -19.63
C ALA A 179 14.85 2.28 -19.21
N GLU A 180 15.20 2.51 -17.94
CA GLU A 180 16.46 2.07 -17.36
C GLU A 180 16.58 0.54 -17.32
N ASN A 181 15.52 -0.15 -16.92
CA ASN A 181 15.48 -1.62 -16.92
C ASN A 181 15.67 -2.19 -18.32
N LYS A 182 15.01 -1.61 -19.34
CA LYS A 182 15.20 -2.00 -20.74
C LYS A 182 16.64 -1.75 -21.20
N LYS A 183 17.25 -0.63 -20.80
CA LYS A 183 18.65 -0.30 -21.11
C LYS A 183 19.60 -1.35 -20.51
N LEU A 184 19.43 -1.68 -19.24
CA LEU A 184 20.26 -2.68 -18.54
C LEU A 184 20.06 -4.08 -19.12
N SER A 185 18.81 -4.47 -19.41
CA SER A 185 18.49 -5.75 -20.05
C SER A 185 19.19 -5.90 -21.41
N ASN A 186 19.21 -4.84 -22.21
CA ASN A 186 19.95 -4.82 -23.48
C ASN A 186 21.47 -4.93 -23.29
N GLN A 187 22.03 -4.32 -22.24
CA GLN A 187 23.46 -4.46 -21.92
C GLN A 187 23.80 -5.89 -21.50
N ILE A 188 22.97 -6.52 -20.67
CA ILE A 188 23.12 -7.93 -20.27
C ILE A 188 23.13 -8.83 -21.51
N LEU A 189 22.18 -8.62 -22.43
CA LEU A 189 22.08 -9.42 -23.64
C LEU A 189 23.34 -9.28 -24.53
N LYS A 190 23.86 -8.05 -24.68
CA LYS A 190 25.12 -7.81 -25.42
C LYS A 190 26.33 -8.48 -24.75
N LEU A 191 26.43 -8.41 -23.43
CA LEU A 191 27.53 -9.03 -22.68
C LEU A 191 27.47 -10.55 -22.76
N ARG A 192 26.28 -11.15 -22.67
CA ARG A 192 26.07 -12.58 -22.90
C ARG A 192 26.49 -13.00 -24.31
N GLY A 193 26.07 -12.28 -25.34
CA GLY A 193 26.48 -12.58 -26.72
C GLY A 193 28.00 -12.51 -26.94
N ARG A 194 28.69 -11.56 -26.30
CA ARG A 194 30.17 -11.49 -26.33
C ARG A 194 30.81 -12.66 -25.59
N TRP A 195 30.27 -13.02 -24.43
CA TRP A 195 30.72 -14.17 -23.65
C TRP A 195 30.58 -15.47 -24.46
N ASP A 196 29.41 -15.70 -25.05
CA ASP A 196 29.13 -16.88 -25.86
C ASP A 196 30.07 -16.95 -27.08
N SER A 197 30.34 -15.81 -27.72
CA SER A 197 31.32 -15.73 -28.83
C SER A 197 32.74 -16.09 -28.40
N LEU A 198 33.18 -15.65 -27.22
CA LEU A 198 34.49 -15.98 -26.67
C LEU A 198 34.59 -17.47 -26.34
N VAL A 199 33.54 -18.04 -25.73
CA VAL A 199 33.45 -19.48 -25.42
C VAL A 199 33.51 -20.29 -26.72
N GLU A 200 32.77 -19.90 -27.75
CA GLU A 200 32.74 -20.63 -29.02
C GLU A 200 34.08 -20.52 -29.76
N SER A 201 34.74 -19.35 -29.73
CA SER A 201 36.09 -19.19 -30.27
C SER A 201 37.11 -20.07 -29.54
N ALA A 202 37.02 -20.19 -28.21
CA ALA A 202 37.88 -21.06 -27.43
C ALA A 202 37.66 -22.55 -27.76
N LYS A 203 36.41 -22.98 -27.93
CA LYS A 203 36.09 -24.34 -28.39
C LYS A 203 36.65 -24.62 -29.77
N GLN A 204 36.46 -23.72 -30.73
CA GLN A 204 36.99 -23.88 -32.09
C GLN A 204 38.52 -23.99 -32.10
N ARG A 205 39.23 -23.19 -31.31
CA ARG A 205 40.69 -23.31 -31.18
C ARG A 205 41.11 -24.68 -30.64
N ARG A 206 40.38 -25.21 -29.66
CA ARG A 206 40.65 -26.54 -29.08
C ARG A 206 40.37 -27.67 -30.07
N SER A 207 39.28 -27.58 -30.84
CA SER A 207 38.96 -28.57 -31.88
C SER A 207 40.03 -28.61 -32.96
N ARG A 208 40.51 -27.46 -33.44
CA ARG A 208 41.59 -27.38 -34.44
C ARG A 208 42.92 -27.96 -33.94
N GLN A 209 43.25 -27.77 -32.66
CA GLN A 209 44.43 -28.38 -32.05
C GLN A 209 44.33 -29.90 -31.88
N HIS A 210 43.14 -30.49 -32.04
CA HIS A 210 42.90 -31.92 -31.88
C HIS A 210 42.80 -32.66 -33.23
N GLU A 211 42.73 -31.92 -34.34
CA GLU A 211 42.67 -32.42 -35.72
C GLU A 211 44.04 -32.45 -36.43
N ASP A 212 45.05 -31.77 -35.85
CA ASP A 212 46.48 -31.88 -36.21
C ASP A 212 47.20 -32.90 -35.30
#